data_AF-K9SQI2-F1
#
_entry.id   AF-K9SQI2-F1
#
_cell.length_a   1.000
_cell.length_b   1.000
_cell.length_c   1.000
_cell.angle_alpha   90.00
_cell.angle_beta   90.00
_cell.angle_gamma   90.00
#
_symmetry.space_group_name_H-M   'P 1'
#
loop_
_entity.id
_entity.type
_entity.pdbx_description
1 polymer ?
#
loop_
_entity_poly.entity_id
_entity_poly.type
_entity_poly.pdbx_seq_one_letter_code
_entity_poly.pdbx_strand_id
1 'polypeptide(L)'
;MNKNALLQSIPLFKGLSSEDLSFLAYAVNVKSYKAKEVIFKQGDIGDTMYVVVRGCVNISVLDNTSESISLKDLIRGEYFGELALIDDKPRSASAIAATDVELLQLTREMLASYIHAEPRVAMTILRTMAERLRETNLLLSQRATVNIEEQIERNLSWSDRLADRVAELNGSWMFIVSLGGLTLVWMLVNSPIILRDSFDPYPFVFFNLLLAIIVALQGPLIVMSQNRKAIRDRIRSEADYKVNLKNEVNIEMILQEVQDLGNHLQLLESELQSRK
;
A
#
# COMPACT_ATOMS: atom_id res chain seq x y z
N MET A 1 -20.77 -10.20 30.88
CA MET A 1 -20.05 -9.86 29.63
C MET A 1 -18.97 -10.90 29.39
N ASN A 2 -18.95 -11.58 28.25
CA ASN A 2 -17.93 -12.58 27.96
C ASN A 2 -16.64 -11.89 27.48
N LYS A 3 -15.75 -11.56 28.43
CA LYS A 3 -14.46 -10.91 28.16
C LYS A 3 -13.57 -11.76 27.25
N ASN A 4 -13.59 -13.08 27.41
CA ASN A 4 -12.77 -14.00 26.61
C ASN A 4 -13.08 -13.88 25.11
N ALA A 5 -14.36 -13.84 24.75
CA ALA A 5 -14.78 -13.70 23.35
C ALA A 5 -14.31 -12.38 22.71
N LEU A 6 -14.22 -11.30 23.50
CA LEU A 6 -13.78 -9.99 23.03
C LEU A 6 -12.24 -9.90 22.95
N LEU A 7 -11.52 -10.57 23.85
CA LEU A 7 -10.07 -10.69 23.77
C LEU A 7 -9.66 -11.54 22.57
N GLN A 8 -10.39 -12.62 22.29
CA GLN A 8 -10.12 -13.51 21.16
C GLN A 8 -10.33 -12.85 19.78
N SER A 9 -11.17 -11.80 19.69
CA SER A 9 -11.35 -11.05 18.45
C SER A 9 -10.17 -10.13 18.12
N ILE A 10 -9.27 -9.90 19.07
CA ILE A 10 -8.10 -9.03 18.88
C ILE A 10 -7.00 -9.85 18.19
N PRO A 11 -6.51 -9.42 17.01
CA PRO A 11 -5.41 -10.08 16.30
C PRO A 11 -4.19 -10.35 17.19
N LEU A 12 -3.86 -9.43 18.10
CA LEU A 12 -2.74 -9.55 19.04
C LEU A 12 -2.84 -10.79 19.96
N PHE A 13 -4.05 -11.23 20.29
CA PHE A 13 -4.31 -12.39 21.16
C PHE A 13 -4.83 -13.60 20.39
N LYS A 14 -4.82 -13.54 19.06
CA LYS A 14 -5.25 -14.63 18.20
C LYS A 14 -4.21 -15.74 18.28
N GLY A 15 -4.57 -16.86 18.88
CA GLY A 15 -3.68 -18.00 19.11
C GLY A 15 -3.39 -18.30 20.58
N LEU A 16 -3.88 -17.48 21.51
CA LEU A 16 -3.89 -17.82 22.94
C LEU A 16 -4.86 -18.96 23.24
N SER A 17 -4.53 -19.78 24.23
CA SER A 17 -5.42 -20.84 24.70
C SER A 17 -6.63 -20.26 25.45
N SER A 18 -7.64 -21.09 25.70
CA SER A 18 -8.82 -20.71 26.48
C SER A 18 -8.47 -20.32 27.92
N GLU A 19 -7.47 -20.97 28.51
CA GLU A 19 -6.99 -20.74 29.87
C GLU A 19 -6.25 -19.40 29.95
N ASP A 20 -5.38 -19.13 28.99
CA ASP A 20 -4.66 -17.88 28.78
C ASP A 20 -5.59 -16.67 28.65
N LEU A 21 -6.61 -16.80 27.80
CA LEU A 21 -7.62 -15.76 27.61
C LEU A 21 -8.43 -15.52 28.89
N SER A 22 -8.69 -16.58 29.66
CA SER A 22 -9.41 -16.47 30.93
C SER A 22 -8.57 -15.76 32.00
N PHE A 23 -7.27 -16.03 32.04
CA PHE A 23 -6.33 -15.34 32.92
C PHE A 23 -6.24 -13.85 32.57
N LEU A 24 -6.04 -13.52 31.29
CA LEU A 24 -6.05 -12.13 30.81
C LEU A 24 -7.39 -11.44 31.10
N ALA A 25 -8.51 -12.11 30.85
CA ALA A 25 -9.85 -11.59 31.13
C ALA A 25 -10.08 -11.25 32.62
N TYR A 26 -9.42 -11.97 33.52
CA TYR A 26 -9.46 -11.70 34.95
C TYR A 26 -8.59 -10.51 35.34
N ALA A 27 -7.44 -10.34 34.68
CA ALA A 27 -6.52 -9.23 34.93
C ALA A 27 -7.01 -7.89 34.36
N VAL A 28 -7.70 -7.90 33.21
CA VAL A 28 -8.13 -6.66 32.54
C VAL A 28 -9.28 -5.96 33.26
N ASN A 29 -9.10 -4.64 33.43
CA ASN A 29 -10.08 -3.75 34.03
C ASN A 29 -11.00 -3.12 32.98
N VAL A 30 -12.24 -2.82 33.37
CA VAL A 30 -13.17 -2.08 32.52
C VAL A 30 -13.18 -0.62 32.96
N LYS A 31 -13.00 0.30 32.01
CA LYS A 31 -13.08 1.75 32.26
C LYS A 31 -14.13 2.37 31.33
N SER A 32 -14.95 3.25 31.89
CA SER A 32 -16.00 3.95 31.14
C SER A 32 -15.63 5.40 30.91
N TYR A 33 -15.98 5.94 29.75
CA TYR A 33 -15.83 7.35 29.40
C TYR A 33 -17.13 7.87 28.81
N LYS A 34 -17.45 9.13 29.07
CA LYS A 34 -18.62 9.81 28.50
C LYS A 34 -18.35 10.32 27.09
N ALA A 35 -19.40 10.52 26.31
CA ALA A 35 -19.27 11.13 25.00
C ALA A 35 -18.50 12.47 25.09
N LYS A 36 -17.57 12.67 24.15
CA LYS A 36 -16.61 13.77 24.04
C LYS A 36 -15.48 13.77 25.06
N GLU A 37 -15.40 12.79 25.96
CA GLU A 37 -14.31 12.68 26.91
C GLU A 37 -13.03 12.21 26.21
N VAL A 38 -11.90 12.84 26.56
CA VAL A 38 -10.59 12.49 26.01
C VAL A 38 -10.02 11.32 26.79
N ILE A 39 -9.70 10.23 26.09
CA ILE A 39 -9.11 9.03 26.68
C ILE A 39 -7.60 9.23 26.87
N PHE A 40 -6.93 9.77 25.84
CA PHE A 40 -5.56 10.29 25.86
C PHE A 40 -5.33 11.20 24.65
N LYS A 41 -4.28 12.02 24.70
CA LYS A 41 -3.86 12.91 23.61
C LYS A 41 -2.60 12.39 22.92
N GLN A 42 -2.43 12.80 21.67
CA GLN A 42 -1.17 12.64 20.96
C GLN A 42 -0.03 13.29 21.75
N GLY A 43 1.10 12.59 21.85
CA GLY A 43 2.27 13.03 22.62
C GLY A 43 2.23 12.68 24.11
N ASP A 44 1.08 12.23 24.65
CA ASP A 44 1.03 11.73 26.02
C ASP A 44 1.92 10.48 26.16
N ILE A 45 2.53 10.29 27.32
CA ILE A 45 3.17 9.01 27.67
C ILE A 45 2.04 8.02 27.98
N GLY A 46 2.15 6.81 27.44
CA GLY A 46 1.10 5.81 27.57
C GLY A 46 1.65 4.40 27.75
N ASP A 47 1.16 3.72 28.76
CA ASP A 47 1.51 2.35 29.15
C ASP A 47 0.34 1.37 28.99
N THR A 48 -0.78 1.85 28.44
CA THR A 48 -2.06 1.12 28.45
C THR A 48 -2.62 1.04 27.04
N MET A 49 -3.05 -0.14 26.61
CA MET A 49 -3.90 -0.31 25.42
C MET A 49 -5.35 -0.52 25.81
N TYR A 50 -6.24 -0.24 24.86
CA TYR A 50 -7.68 -0.25 25.05
C TYR A 50 -8.36 -1.12 24.00
N VAL A 51 -9.44 -1.77 24.40
CA VAL A 51 -10.32 -2.52 23.50
C VAL A 51 -11.74 -2.02 23.69
N VAL A 52 -12.40 -1.69 22.58
CA VAL A 52 -13.77 -1.19 22.63
C VAL A 52 -14.72 -2.35 22.94
N VAL A 53 -15.34 -2.28 24.12
CA VAL A 53 -16.41 -3.21 24.53
C VAL A 53 -17.74 -2.73 23.97
N ARG A 54 -17.98 -1.42 24.08
CA ARG A 54 -19.24 -0.76 23.75
C ARG A 54 -18.96 0.71 23.41
N GLY A 55 -19.76 1.25 22.49
CA GLY A 55 -19.65 2.63 22.03
C GLY A 55 -18.68 2.78 20.86
N CYS A 56 -18.30 4.02 20.58
CA CYS A 56 -17.42 4.40 19.48
C CYS A 56 -16.31 5.34 19.98
N VAL A 57 -15.07 5.08 19.57
CA VAL A 57 -13.90 5.92 19.87
C VAL A 57 -13.36 6.50 18.58
N ASN A 58 -13.20 7.82 18.51
CA ASN A 58 -12.56 8.50 17.40
C ASN A 58 -11.06 8.62 17.65
N ILE A 59 -10.25 8.23 16.66
CA ILE A 59 -8.79 8.41 16.64
C ILE A 59 -8.46 9.59 15.74
N SER A 60 -7.71 10.56 16.24
CA SER A 60 -7.35 11.77 15.50
C SER A 60 -5.89 12.17 15.69
N VAL A 61 -5.30 12.82 14.70
CA VAL A 61 -3.94 13.38 14.74
C VAL A 61 -4.00 14.88 14.50
N LEU A 62 -3.16 15.63 15.22
CA LEU A 62 -2.96 17.05 14.95
C LEU A 62 -2.03 17.21 13.76
N ASP A 63 -2.50 17.88 12.71
CA ASP A 63 -1.68 18.27 11.56
C ASP A 63 -0.74 19.43 11.93
N ASN A 64 0.25 19.72 11.08
CA ASN A 64 1.20 20.82 11.21
C ASN A 64 0.52 22.21 11.32
N THR A 65 -0.76 22.30 10.93
CA THR A 65 -1.62 23.48 11.02
C THR A 65 -2.41 23.56 12.33
N SER A 66 -2.21 22.62 13.26
CA SER A 66 -2.98 22.44 14.51
C SER A 66 -4.45 22.09 14.32
N GLU A 67 -4.84 21.62 13.13
CA GLU A 67 -6.18 21.10 12.85
C GLU A 67 -6.25 19.59 13.18
N SER A 68 -7.36 19.14 13.79
CA SER A 68 -7.54 17.74 14.17
C SER A 68 -8.09 16.94 12.99
N ILE A 69 -7.28 16.04 12.45
CA ILE A 69 -7.67 15.13 11.37
C ILE A 69 -8.16 13.82 11.98
N SER A 70 -9.43 13.49 11.78
CA SER A 70 -10.00 12.20 12.15
C SER A 70 -9.45 11.09 11.25
N LEU A 71 -8.71 10.14 11.84
CA LEU A 71 -8.13 9.00 11.12
C LEU A 71 -9.12 7.85 10.99
N LYS A 72 -9.78 7.48 12.08
CA LYS A 72 -10.67 6.32 12.13
C LYS A 72 -11.60 6.35 13.34
N ASP A 73 -12.84 5.90 13.14
CA ASP A 73 -13.76 5.54 14.21
C ASP A 73 -13.63 4.05 14.54
N LEU A 74 -13.43 3.75 15.82
CA LEU A 74 -13.26 2.40 16.34
C LEU A 74 -14.52 1.93 17.06
N ILE A 75 -14.97 0.73 16.68
CA ILE A 75 -16.18 0.09 17.21
C ILE A 75 -15.87 -1.16 18.02
N ARG A 76 -16.91 -1.79 18.57
CA ARG A 76 -16.80 -3.00 19.40
C ARG A 76 -15.88 -4.06 18.78
N GLY A 77 -14.91 -4.54 19.58
CA GLY A 77 -13.94 -5.56 19.19
C GLY A 77 -12.65 -4.99 18.58
N GLU A 78 -12.65 -3.71 18.18
CA GLU A 78 -11.44 -3.02 17.77
C GLU A 78 -10.65 -2.49 18.98
N TYR A 79 -9.36 -2.26 18.77
CA TYR A 79 -8.42 -1.89 19.82
C TYR A 79 -7.50 -0.75 19.36
N PHE A 80 -6.89 -0.06 20.32
CA PHE A 80 -6.00 1.07 20.07
C PHE A 80 -5.05 1.32 21.24
N GLY A 81 -3.98 2.07 20.97
CA GLY A 81 -2.97 2.42 21.97
C GLY A 81 -1.97 1.29 22.25
N GLU A 82 -1.91 0.29 21.38
CA GLU A 82 -0.99 -0.85 21.43
C GLU A 82 0.46 -0.48 21.13
N LEU A 83 0.71 0.58 20.37
CA LEU A 83 2.07 0.95 19.98
C LEU A 83 2.90 1.41 21.18
N ALA A 84 2.35 2.34 21.96
CA ALA A 84 3.01 2.85 23.17
C ALA A 84 3.28 1.73 24.19
N LEU A 85 2.41 0.72 24.24
CA LEU A 85 2.58 -0.48 25.07
C LEU A 85 3.80 -1.32 24.67
N ILE A 86 4.26 -1.24 23.42
CA ILE A 86 5.31 -2.11 22.86
C ILE A 86 6.64 -1.36 22.76
N ASP A 87 6.64 -0.15 22.20
CA ASP A 87 7.88 0.56 21.84
C ASP A 87 8.27 1.69 22.81
N ASP A 88 7.47 1.91 23.86
CA ASP A 88 7.69 2.93 24.89
C ASP A 88 7.78 4.37 24.35
N LYS A 89 7.21 4.61 23.16
CA LYS A 89 7.11 5.96 22.59
C LYS A 89 5.83 6.67 23.01
N PRO A 90 5.80 8.02 22.92
CA PRO A 90 4.58 8.80 23.13
C PRO A 90 3.44 8.37 22.19
N ARG A 91 2.19 8.61 22.61
CA ARG A 91 0.99 8.33 21.82
C ARG A 91 1.09 8.97 20.43
N SER A 92 0.95 8.16 19.39
CA SER A 92 1.01 8.64 17.99
C SER A 92 -0.24 9.42 17.54
N ALA A 93 -1.34 9.29 18.27
CA ALA A 93 -2.63 9.92 17.98
C ALA A 93 -3.40 10.19 19.28
N SER A 94 -4.42 11.04 19.21
CA SER A 94 -5.40 11.26 20.27
C SER A 94 -6.54 10.26 20.15
N ALA A 95 -7.13 9.88 21.27
CA ALA A 95 -8.31 9.04 21.33
C ALA A 95 -9.42 9.74 22.13
N ILE A 96 -10.59 9.91 21.51
CA ILE A 96 -11.72 10.65 22.09
C ILE A 96 -12.96 9.77 21.99
N ALA A 97 -13.72 9.68 23.08
CA ALA A 97 -14.99 8.97 23.09
C ALA A 97 -16.01 9.70 22.20
N ALA A 98 -16.42 9.11 21.08
CA ALA A 98 -17.45 9.69 20.20
C ALA A 98 -18.85 9.52 20.80
N THR A 99 -19.06 8.42 21.52
CA THR A 99 -20.26 8.14 22.33
C THR A 99 -19.86 7.83 23.77
N ASP A 100 -20.81 7.55 24.66
CA ASP A 100 -20.50 6.84 25.90
C ASP A 100 -19.84 5.49 25.53
N VAL A 101 -18.64 5.23 26.09
CA VAL A 101 -17.84 4.05 25.77
C VAL A 101 -17.48 3.26 27.02
N GLU A 102 -17.40 1.95 26.87
CA GLU A 102 -16.78 1.04 27.82
C GLU A 102 -15.57 0.41 27.13
N LEU A 103 -14.43 0.45 27.80
CA LEU A 103 -13.15 -0.01 27.29
C LEU A 103 -12.56 -1.06 28.24
N LEU A 104 -11.99 -2.13 27.69
CA LEU A 104 -11.07 -2.99 28.44
C LEU A 104 -9.69 -2.35 28.41
N GLN A 105 -9.05 -2.24 29.56
CA GLN A 105 -7.69 -1.74 29.71
C GLN A 105 -6.71 -2.89 29.95
N LEU A 106 -5.63 -2.90 29.18
CA LEU A 106 -4.48 -3.77 29.40
C LEU A 106 -3.23 -2.90 29.51
N THR A 107 -2.57 -2.94 30.66
CA THR A 107 -1.36 -2.15 30.94
C THR A 107 -0.10 -2.95 30.61
N ARG A 108 1.03 -2.26 30.53
CA ARG A 108 2.35 -2.85 30.27
C ARG A 108 2.69 -3.87 31.33
N GLU A 109 2.42 -3.58 32.60
CA GLU A 109 2.72 -4.47 33.72
C GLU A 109 1.93 -5.77 33.62
N MET A 110 0.64 -5.69 33.25
CA MET A 110 -0.19 -6.88 33.05
C MET A 110 0.33 -7.73 31.89
N LEU A 111 0.66 -7.09 30.75
CA LEU A 111 1.19 -7.79 29.59
C LEU A 111 2.56 -8.42 29.90
N ALA A 112 3.46 -7.67 30.56
CA ALA A 112 4.78 -8.14 30.94
C ALA A 112 4.70 -9.33 31.92
N SER A 113 3.86 -9.21 32.95
CA SER A 113 3.63 -10.30 33.92
C SER A 113 3.14 -11.57 33.22
N TYR A 114 2.30 -11.41 32.20
CA TYR A 114 1.79 -12.53 31.41
C TYR A 114 2.84 -13.12 30.46
N ILE A 115 3.63 -12.30 29.77
CA ILE A 115 4.76 -12.74 28.95
C ILE A 115 5.80 -13.52 29.79
N HIS A 116 6.05 -13.07 31.02
CA HIS A 116 6.93 -13.79 31.95
C HIS A 116 6.37 -15.15 32.37
N ALA A 117 5.06 -15.26 32.54
CA ALA A 117 4.41 -16.51 32.90
C ALA A 117 4.36 -17.50 31.73
N GLU A 118 4.10 -17.01 30.51
CA GLU A 118 4.02 -17.83 29.29
C GLU A 118 4.81 -17.19 28.13
N PRO A 119 6.13 -17.47 28.03
CA PRO A 119 7.00 -16.88 27.00
C PRO A 119 6.57 -17.17 25.56
N ARG A 120 5.83 -18.25 25.32
CA ARG A 120 5.32 -18.61 23.98
C ARG A 120 4.38 -17.54 23.42
N VAL A 121 3.70 -16.79 24.28
CA VAL A 121 2.81 -15.69 23.88
C VAL A 121 3.56 -14.57 23.18
N ALA A 122 4.76 -14.23 23.65
CA ALA A 122 5.57 -13.20 23.02
C ALA A 122 5.90 -13.56 21.56
N MET A 123 6.20 -14.83 21.29
CA MET A 123 6.47 -15.31 19.93
C MET A 123 5.23 -15.23 19.03
N THR A 124 4.03 -15.48 19.55
CA THR A 124 2.77 -15.32 18.82
C THR A 124 2.53 -13.86 18.46
N ILE A 125 2.70 -12.94 19.43
CA ILE A 125 2.58 -11.50 19.24
C ILE A 125 3.57 -11.01 18.17
N LEU A 126 4.84 -11.38 18.27
CA LEU A 126 5.88 -11.02 17.32
C LEU A 126 5.56 -11.50 15.90
N ARG A 127 5.08 -12.74 15.75
CA ARG A 127 4.67 -13.29 14.45
C ARG A 127 3.53 -12.47 13.84
N THR A 128 2.48 -12.19 14.61
CA THR A 128 1.33 -11.40 14.14
C THR A 128 1.75 -9.98 13.75
N MET A 129 2.63 -9.34 14.53
CA MET A 129 3.20 -8.03 14.19
C MET A 129 3.99 -8.06 12.87
N ALA A 130 4.85 -9.06 12.70
CA ALA A 130 5.66 -9.24 11.50
C ALA A 130 4.79 -9.47 10.25
N GLU A 131 3.75 -10.29 10.35
CA GLU A 131 2.78 -10.52 9.27
C GLU A 131 2.07 -9.22 8.87
N ARG A 132 1.56 -8.46 9.84
CA ARG A 132 0.87 -7.18 9.57
C ARG A 132 1.81 -6.13 8.98
N LEU A 133 3.07 -6.09 9.41
CA LEU A 133 4.09 -5.20 8.86
C LEU A 133 4.36 -5.55 7.38
N ARG A 134 4.48 -6.84 7.06
CA ARG A 134 4.67 -7.31 5.67
C ARG A 134 3.47 -6.91 4.79
N GLU A 135 2.25 -7.19 5.24
CA GLU A 135 1.04 -6.81 4.51
C GLU A 135 0.96 -5.30 4.27
N THR A 136 1.24 -4.50 5.30
CA THR A 136 1.20 -3.04 5.20
C THR A 136 2.26 -2.52 4.22
N ASN A 137 3.49 -3.05 4.26
CA ASN A 137 4.55 -2.67 3.34
C ASN A 137 4.21 -3.02 1.88
N LEU A 138 3.58 -4.17 1.63
CA LEU A 138 3.11 -4.56 0.30
C LEU A 138 2.06 -3.57 -0.24
N LEU A 139 1.09 -3.18 0.59
CA LEU A 139 0.05 -2.22 0.21
C LEU A 139 0.63 -0.82 -0.06
N LEU A 140 1.57 -0.35 0.77
CA LEU A 140 2.22 0.95 0.58
C LEU A 140 3.05 0.99 -0.71
N SER A 141 3.75 -0.11 -1.01
CA SER A 141 4.46 -0.26 -2.27
C SER A 141 3.53 -0.16 -3.48
N GLN A 142 2.42 -0.89 -3.47
CA GLN A 142 1.46 -0.86 -4.58
C GLN A 142 0.93 0.55 -4.83
N ARG A 143 0.59 1.29 -3.76
CA ARG A 143 0.14 2.69 -3.85
C ARG A 143 1.22 3.62 -4.41
N ALA A 144 2.48 3.40 -4.04
CA ALA A 144 3.59 4.20 -4.56
C ALA A 144 3.74 4.03 -6.09
N THR A 145 3.66 2.79 -6.59
CA THR A 145 3.73 2.52 -8.04
C THR A 145 2.55 3.13 -8.79
N VAL A 146 1.33 3.05 -8.25
CA VAL A 146 0.13 3.66 -8.86
C VAL A 146 0.22 5.19 -8.91
N ASN A 147 0.66 5.83 -7.83
CA ASN A 147 0.81 7.29 -7.78
C ASN A 147 1.83 7.80 -8.82
N ILE A 148 2.92 7.07 -9.05
CA ILE A 148 3.92 7.43 -10.07
C ILE A 148 3.28 7.41 -11.45
N GLU A 149 2.49 6.38 -11.77
CA GLU A 149 1.83 6.26 -13.08
C GLU A 149 0.82 7.39 -13.31
N GLU A 150 -0.04 7.68 -12.32
CA GLU A 150 -1.00 8.78 -12.41
C GLU A 150 -0.32 10.13 -12.62
N GLN A 151 0.82 10.39 -11.95
CA GLN A 151 1.58 11.62 -12.14
C GLN A 151 2.19 11.73 -13.54
N ILE A 152 2.70 10.62 -14.09
CA ILE A 152 3.23 10.61 -15.46
C ILE A 152 2.10 10.88 -16.47
N GLU A 153 0.92 10.30 -16.28
CA GLU A 153 -0.22 10.54 -17.17
C GLU A 153 -0.74 11.97 -17.11
N ARG A 154 -0.84 12.56 -15.92
CA ARG A 154 -1.30 13.94 -15.74
C ARG A 154 -0.37 14.97 -16.40
N ASN A 155 0.91 14.65 -16.51
CA ASN A 155 1.92 15.53 -17.11
C ASN A 155 2.08 15.35 -18.64
N LEU A 156 1.25 14.54 -19.29
CA LEU A 156 1.31 14.36 -20.76
C LEU A 156 0.87 15.62 -21.51
N SER A 157 1.78 16.14 -22.33
CA SER A 157 1.48 17.24 -23.26
C SER A 157 0.47 16.78 -24.33
N TRP A 158 -0.15 17.75 -25.01
CA TRP A 158 -0.93 17.47 -26.21
C TRP A 158 -0.08 16.84 -27.33
N SER A 159 1.20 17.25 -27.43
CA SER A 159 2.16 16.72 -28.41
C SER A 159 2.50 15.26 -28.16
N ASP A 160 2.55 14.87 -26.88
CA ASP A 160 2.80 13.49 -26.47
C ASP A 160 1.65 12.59 -26.85
N ARG A 161 0.42 13.03 -26.57
CA ARG A 161 -0.81 12.33 -26.96
C ARG A 161 -0.93 12.17 -28.47
N LEU A 162 -0.50 13.17 -29.24
CA LEU A 162 -0.47 13.08 -30.70
C LEU A 162 0.57 12.05 -31.17
N ALA A 163 1.79 12.08 -30.63
CA ALA A 163 2.83 11.11 -30.95
C ALA A 163 2.39 9.67 -30.63
N ASP A 164 1.72 9.46 -29.49
CA ASP A 164 1.22 8.14 -29.07
C ASP A 164 0.11 7.64 -30.00
N ARG A 165 -0.85 8.48 -30.39
CA ARG A 165 -1.87 8.10 -31.38
C ARG A 165 -1.28 7.77 -32.74
N VAL A 166 -0.30 8.54 -33.20
CA VAL A 166 0.39 8.26 -34.46
C VAL A 166 1.11 6.92 -34.39
N ALA A 167 1.78 6.61 -33.29
CA ALA A 167 2.46 5.33 -33.08
C ALA A 167 1.45 4.15 -33.03
N GLU A 168 0.32 4.30 -32.33
CA GLU A 168 -0.74 3.27 -32.27
C GLU A 168 -1.36 2.98 -33.63
N LEU A 169 -1.66 4.03 -34.42
CA LEU A 169 -2.20 3.88 -35.76
C LEU A 169 -1.21 3.17 -36.69
N ASN A 170 0.08 3.52 -36.62
CA ASN A 170 1.13 2.88 -37.43
C ASN A 170 1.43 1.44 -36.98
N GLY A 171 1.10 1.06 -35.75
CA GLY A 171 1.27 -0.29 -35.22
C GLY A 171 0.16 -1.28 -35.60
N SER A 172 -0.87 -0.85 -36.35
CA SER A 172 -2.03 -1.67 -36.68
C SER A 172 -1.96 -2.27 -38.09
N TRP A 173 -2.29 -3.55 -38.23
CA TRP A 173 -2.45 -4.21 -39.54
C TRP A 173 -3.53 -3.57 -40.41
N MET A 174 -4.56 -2.99 -39.80
CA MET A 174 -5.63 -2.31 -40.52
C MET A 174 -5.12 -1.05 -41.24
N PHE A 175 -4.12 -0.37 -40.69
CA PHE A 175 -3.49 0.78 -41.32
C PHE A 175 -2.74 0.39 -42.60
N ILE A 176 -1.96 -0.71 -42.55
CA ILE A 176 -1.21 -1.23 -43.72
C ILE A 176 -2.18 -1.58 -44.85
N VAL A 177 -3.26 -2.30 -44.54
CA VAL A 177 -4.28 -2.70 -45.53
C VAL A 177 -5.00 -1.47 -46.08
N SER A 178 -5.37 -0.51 -45.24
CA SER A 178 -6.01 0.74 -45.66
C SER A 178 -5.12 1.56 -46.59
N LEU A 179 -3.82 1.66 -46.29
CA LEU A 179 -2.87 2.42 -47.11
C LEU A 179 -2.65 1.74 -48.47
N GLY A 180 -2.54 0.40 -48.48
CA GLY A 180 -2.48 -0.37 -49.72
C GLY A 180 -3.74 -0.22 -50.57
N GLY A 181 -4.92 -0.28 -49.95
CA GLY A 181 -6.20 -0.03 -50.61
C GLY A 181 -6.29 1.39 -51.17
N LEU A 182 -5.94 2.42 -50.39
CA LEU A 182 -5.92 3.82 -50.84
C LEU A 182 -4.99 4.00 -52.04
N THR A 183 -3.83 3.35 -52.02
CA THR A 183 -2.86 3.39 -53.12
C THR A 183 -3.47 2.78 -54.40
N LEU A 184 -4.11 1.61 -54.30
CA LEU A 184 -4.79 0.97 -55.44
C LEU A 184 -5.94 1.84 -55.98
N VAL A 185 -6.74 2.42 -55.09
CA VAL A 185 -7.83 3.33 -55.47
C VAL A 185 -7.29 4.56 -56.19
N TRP A 186 -6.21 5.16 -55.69
CA TRP A 186 -5.57 6.33 -56.33
C TRP A 186 -5.06 5.99 -57.73
N MET A 187 -4.43 4.83 -57.89
CA MET A 187 -3.94 4.33 -59.18
C MET A 187 -5.09 4.11 -60.16
N LEU A 188 -6.21 3.52 -59.71
CA LEU A 188 -7.38 3.27 -60.55
C LEU A 188 -8.04 4.57 -61.00
N VAL A 189 -8.30 5.51 -60.08
CA VAL A 189 -8.95 6.80 -60.40
C VAL A 189 -8.12 7.58 -61.42
N ASN A 190 -6.80 7.62 -61.26
CA ASN A 190 -5.90 8.33 -62.18
C ASN A 190 -5.49 7.50 -63.40
N SER A 191 -6.08 6.33 -63.60
CA SER A 191 -5.86 5.54 -64.81
C SER A 191 -6.69 6.09 -65.98
N PRO A 192 -6.17 6.02 -67.22
CA PRO A 192 -6.90 6.44 -68.43
C PRO A 192 -8.16 5.60 -68.71
N ILE A 193 -8.39 4.53 -67.94
CA ILE A 193 -9.58 3.68 -68.00
C ILE A 193 -10.81 4.39 -67.40
N ILE A 194 -10.59 5.23 -66.36
CA ILE A 194 -11.67 5.86 -65.58
C ILE A 194 -11.78 7.36 -65.88
N LEU A 195 -10.67 8.08 -65.93
CA LEU A 195 -10.63 9.51 -66.25
C LEU A 195 -9.88 9.71 -67.56
N ARG A 196 -10.54 10.35 -68.53
CA ARG A 196 -9.95 10.66 -69.84
C ARG A 196 -8.84 11.71 -69.73
N ASP A 197 -8.97 12.64 -68.78
CA ASP A 197 -7.93 13.57 -68.35
C ASP A 197 -7.48 13.18 -66.93
N SER A 198 -6.28 12.60 -66.82
CA SER A 198 -5.75 12.14 -65.54
C SER A 198 -5.11 13.29 -64.77
N PHE A 199 -5.53 13.49 -63.51
CA PHE A 199 -5.03 14.56 -62.64
C PHE A 199 -3.57 14.33 -62.20
N ASP A 200 -3.22 13.09 -61.85
CA ASP A 200 -1.88 12.66 -61.47
C ASP A 200 -1.50 11.41 -62.29
N PRO A 201 -1.07 11.58 -63.56
CA PRO A 201 -0.70 10.44 -64.41
C PRO A 201 0.47 9.63 -63.82
N TYR A 202 0.57 8.36 -64.19
CA TYR A 202 1.75 7.54 -63.86
C TYR A 202 3.02 8.30 -64.27
N PRO A 203 3.96 8.56 -63.34
CA PRO A 203 4.28 7.81 -62.12
C PRO A 203 3.71 8.34 -60.77
N PHE A 204 2.59 9.07 -60.76
CA PHE A 204 1.88 9.53 -59.54
C PHE A 204 2.72 10.43 -58.62
N VAL A 205 3.31 11.50 -59.17
CA VAL A 205 4.25 12.37 -58.45
C VAL A 205 3.59 13.06 -57.25
N PHE A 206 2.34 13.50 -57.40
CA PHE A 206 1.63 14.19 -56.33
C PHE A 206 1.34 13.25 -55.15
N PHE A 207 0.85 12.03 -55.43
CA PHE A 207 0.60 11.04 -54.40
C PHE A 207 1.88 10.60 -53.68
N ASN A 208 2.97 10.41 -54.41
CA ASN A 208 4.27 10.08 -53.83
C ASN A 208 4.79 11.20 -52.93
N LEU A 209 4.59 12.47 -53.30
CA LEU A 209 4.94 13.62 -52.46
C LEU A 209 4.13 13.60 -51.15
N LEU A 210 2.83 13.34 -51.22
CA LEU A 210 1.96 13.26 -50.05
C LEU A 210 2.40 12.13 -49.09
N LEU A 211 2.66 10.93 -49.63
CA LEU A 211 3.16 9.80 -48.84
C LEU A 211 4.51 10.10 -48.19
N ALA A 212 5.44 10.72 -48.93
CA ALA A 212 6.75 11.07 -48.41
C ALA A 212 6.66 12.06 -47.22
N ILE A 213 5.79 13.07 -47.30
CA ILE A 213 5.56 14.02 -46.21
C ILE A 213 4.99 13.31 -44.98
N ILE A 214 4.01 12.42 -45.17
CA ILE A 214 3.40 11.65 -44.07
C ILE A 214 4.45 10.76 -43.39
N VAL A 215 5.23 10.00 -44.16
CA VAL A 215 6.26 9.10 -43.64
C VAL A 215 7.37 9.87 -42.93
N ALA A 216 7.81 11.01 -43.48
CA ALA A 216 8.84 11.85 -42.88
C ALA A 216 8.42 12.41 -41.51
N LEU A 217 7.14 12.75 -41.33
CA LEU A 217 6.62 13.24 -40.05
C LEU A 217 6.39 12.11 -39.02
N GLN A 218 6.05 10.92 -39.49
CA GLN A 218 5.76 9.77 -38.62
C GLN A 218 6.99 9.24 -37.87
N GLY A 219 8.16 9.19 -38.52
CA GLY A 219 9.40 8.65 -37.93
C GLY A 219 9.76 9.27 -36.57
N PRO A 220 9.93 10.60 -36.47
CA PRO A 220 10.23 11.28 -35.20
C PRO A 220 9.14 11.09 -34.14
N LEU A 221 7.86 11.10 -34.53
CA LEU A 221 6.74 10.91 -33.60
C LEU A 221 6.72 9.51 -33.00
N ILE A 222 7.01 8.48 -33.81
CA ILE A 222 7.13 7.10 -33.35
C ILE A 222 8.30 6.97 -32.38
N VAL A 223 9.46 7.54 -32.70
CA VAL A 223 10.64 7.51 -31.82
C VAL A 223 10.38 8.27 -30.51
N MET A 224 9.67 9.40 -30.54
CA MET A 224 9.27 10.11 -29.33
C MET A 224 8.34 9.27 -28.43
N SER A 225 7.35 8.58 -29.01
CA SER A 225 6.47 7.66 -28.28
C SER A 225 7.25 6.49 -27.68
N GLN A 226 8.18 5.89 -28.44
CA GLN A 226 9.03 4.79 -27.98
C GLN A 226 9.98 5.21 -26.86
N ASN A 227 10.68 6.34 -27.00
CA ASN A 227 11.57 6.87 -25.96
C ASN A 227 10.80 7.14 -24.66
N ARG A 228 9.59 7.70 -24.76
CA ARG A 228 8.73 7.94 -23.60
C ARG A 228 8.29 6.63 -22.92
N LYS A 229 7.86 5.62 -23.69
CA LYS A 229 7.52 4.30 -23.17
C LYS A 229 8.73 3.64 -22.47
N ALA A 230 9.90 3.68 -23.09
CA ALA A 230 11.13 3.14 -22.50
C ALA A 230 11.54 3.84 -21.19
N ILE A 231 11.38 5.17 -21.11
CA ILE A 231 11.61 5.93 -19.87
C ILE A 231 10.61 5.52 -18.78
N ARG A 232 9.31 5.41 -19.11
CA ARG A 232 8.27 4.97 -18.18
C ARG A 232 8.57 3.57 -17.64
N ASP A 233 8.91 2.63 -18.53
CA ASP A 233 9.25 1.25 -18.16
C ASP A 233 10.48 1.19 -17.25
N ARG A 234 11.51 2.01 -17.53
CA ARG A 234 12.69 2.11 -16.68
C ARG A 234 12.35 2.63 -15.27
N ILE A 235 11.59 3.72 -15.17
CA ILE A 235 11.18 4.30 -13.88
C ILE A 235 10.39 3.28 -13.07
N ARG A 236 9.45 2.59 -13.72
CA ARG A 236 8.65 1.53 -13.09
C ARG A 236 9.53 0.39 -12.56
N SER A 237 10.45 -0.11 -13.38
CA SER A 237 11.36 -1.18 -12.98
C SER A 237 12.27 -0.76 -11.83
N GLU A 238 12.76 0.48 -11.80
CA GLU A 238 13.58 1.00 -10.70
C GLU A 238 12.77 1.12 -9.39
N ALA A 239 11.51 1.56 -9.48
CA ALA A 239 10.61 1.65 -8.32
C ALA A 239 10.29 0.27 -7.73
N ASP A 240 9.89 -0.68 -8.58
CA ASP A 240 9.58 -2.05 -8.17
C ASP A 240 10.82 -2.75 -7.58
N TYR A 241 12.00 -2.53 -8.17
CA TYR A 241 13.27 -3.03 -7.62
C TYR A 241 13.56 -2.48 -6.22
N LYS A 242 13.45 -1.15 -6.01
CA LYS A 242 13.71 -0.53 -4.71
C LYS A 242 12.77 -1.04 -3.61
N VAL A 243 11.50 -1.22 -3.94
CA VAL A 243 10.53 -1.83 -3.03
C VAL A 243 10.97 -3.24 -2.65
N ASN A 244 11.25 -4.09 -3.64
CA ASN A 244 11.56 -5.49 -3.40
C ASN A 244 12.82 -5.62 -2.55
N LEU A 245 13.87 -4.85 -2.88
CA LEU A 245 15.09 -4.80 -2.09
C LEU A 245 14.82 -4.36 -0.64
N LYS A 246 14.01 -3.31 -0.43
CA LYS A 246 13.67 -2.84 0.92
C LYS A 246 12.91 -3.91 1.71
N ASN A 247 11.99 -4.61 1.06
CA ASN A 247 11.24 -5.69 1.69
C ASN A 247 12.16 -6.86 2.06
N GLU A 248 13.09 -7.23 1.18
CA GLU A 248 14.08 -8.29 1.43
C GLU A 248 14.98 -7.95 2.62
N VAL A 249 15.56 -6.74 2.64
CA VAL A 249 16.38 -6.25 3.76
C VAL A 249 15.60 -6.21 5.07
N ASN A 250 14.35 -5.72 5.06
CA ASN A 250 13.52 -5.70 6.27
C ASN A 250 13.20 -7.11 6.76
N ILE A 251 12.99 -8.07 5.85
CA ILE A 251 12.76 -9.47 6.22
C ILE A 251 14.01 -10.08 6.83
N GLU A 252 15.17 -9.88 6.22
CA GLU A 252 16.45 -10.37 6.75
C GLU A 252 16.72 -9.81 8.16
N MET A 253 16.50 -8.51 8.36
CA MET A 253 16.66 -7.86 9.66
C MET A 253 15.71 -8.46 10.71
N ILE A 254 14.43 -8.65 10.38
CA ILE A 254 13.47 -9.30 11.29
C ILE A 254 13.88 -10.73 11.60
N LEU A 255 14.35 -11.50 10.62
CA LEU A 255 14.79 -12.87 10.83
C LEU A 255 16.00 -12.93 11.76
N GLN A 256 16.95 -12.01 11.61
CA GLN A 256 18.10 -11.88 12.51
C GLN A 256 17.65 -11.53 13.93
N GLU A 257 16.78 -10.53 14.11
CA GLU A 257 16.27 -10.14 15.42
C GLU A 257 15.54 -11.31 16.12
N VAL A 258 14.71 -12.05 15.37
CA VAL A 258 13.99 -13.22 15.88
C VAL A 258 14.94 -14.36 16.26
N GLN A 259 15.99 -14.60 15.47
CA GLN A 259 17.01 -15.59 15.81
C GLN A 259 17.78 -15.19 17.07
N ASP A 260 18.16 -13.93 17.20
CA ASP A 260 18.89 -13.44 18.37
C ASP A 260 18.04 -13.56 19.64
N LEU A 261 16.75 -13.17 19.55
CA LEU A 261 15.79 -13.37 20.64
C LEU A 261 15.68 -14.86 21.03
N GLY A 262 15.61 -15.75 20.04
CA GLY A 262 15.56 -17.20 20.26
C GLY A 262 16.80 -17.73 20.98
N ASN A 263 17.99 -17.28 20.59
CA ASN A 263 19.25 -17.64 21.24
C ASN A 263 19.29 -17.14 22.69
N HIS A 264 18.81 -15.92 22.94
CA HIS A 264 18.76 -15.34 24.27
C HIS A 264 17.83 -16.11 25.21
N LEU A 265 16.66 -16.54 24.70
CA LEU A 265 15.73 -17.39 25.45
C LEU A 265 16.33 -18.77 25.77
N GLN A 266 17.03 -19.40 24.83
CA GLN A 266 17.73 -20.66 25.08
C GLN A 266 18.83 -20.53 26.14
N LEU A 267 19.57 -19.42 26.13
CA LEU A 267 20.58 -19.13 27.14
C LEU A 267 19.94 -19.05 28.53
N LEU A 268 18.85 -18.28 28.67
CA LEU A 268 18.10 -18.13 29.92
C LEU A 268 17.52 -19.47 30.41
N GLU A 269 16.99 -20.30 29.52
CA GLU A 269 16.53 -21.65 29.87
C GLU A 269 17.68 -22.51 30.40
N SER A 270 18.87 -22.44 29.78
CA SER A 270 20.05 -23.19 30.23
C SER A 270 20.56 -22.72 31.60
N GLU A 271 20.56 -21.41 31.87
CA GLU A 271 20.95 -20.86 33.17
C GLU A 271 19.96 -21.28 34.27
N LEU A 272 18.65 -21.23 33.99
CA LEU A 272 17.62 -21.67 34.94
C LEU A 272 17.69 -23.17 35.23
N GLN A 273 18.06 -23.99 34.25
CA GLN A 273 18.30 -25.42 34.46
C GLN A 273 19.57 -25.69 35.26
N SER A 274 20.62 -24.89 35.09
CA SER A 274 21.87 -25.04 35.86
C SER A 274 21.77 -24.64 37.34
N ARG A 275 20.73 -23.87 37.71
CA ARG A 275 20.47 -23.41 39.08
C ARG A 275 19.57 -24.35 39.90
N LYS A 276 19.07 -25.44 39.32
CA LYS A 276 18.32 -26.50 40.01
C LYS A 276 19.22 -27.69 40.32
#